data_AF-A0A2G9NCH7-F1
#
_entry.id   AF-A0A2G9NCH7-F1
#
_cell.length_a   1.000
_cell.length_b   1.000
_cell.length_c   1.000
_cell.angle_alpha   90.00
_cell.angle_beta   90.00
_cell.angle_gamma   90.00
#
_symmetry.space_group_name_H-M   'P 1'
#
loop_
_entity.id
_entity.type
_entity.pdbx_description
1 polymer ?
#
loop_
_entity_poly.entity_id
_entity_poly.type
_entity_poly.pdbx_seq_one_letter_code
_entity_poly.pdbx_strand_id
1 'polypeptide(L)'
;MNYKKSQVLIIATLLIIATVIVMPAEAGIQEFLKKLTITGRATTSNVQINISLGNSVPNITYVSVIAAQDVTEEGVKPVIFYFTANDSDGYQNIDATTAKANFTYRNASTLIKRTNDTCKSLGNIDAKTLNFSCTIGLWYFDTAGVWNITAYVEDVSGAKAQNRTASFTLSPTKAFKSGPGNLTFTGVGPGTTNTTPTNNPLTINNTGNFAFGINNISVNATDLVGETDSGYALYARNFTIGITQGGSPLKECGGVNSSRLIKSGYQNITNATLPYGNLSLGGGIAQEGLYLCLTLAGSELISQAYSTTGPSGQGAWTVTTSVA
;
A
#
# COMPACT_ATOMS: atom_id res chain seq x y z
N MET A 1 -34.65 -87.11 11.85
CA MET A 1 -34.68 -86.14 10.72
C MET A 1 -33.91 -84.85 11.05
N ASN A 2 -32.69 -84.93 11.62
CA ASN A 2 -31.89 -83.75 12.01
C ASN A 2 -30.42 -83.77 11.54
N TYR A 3 -29.96 -84.85 10.89
CA TYR A 3 -28.55 -84.98 10.50
C TYR A 3 -28.21 -84.23 9.19
N LYS A 4 -29.19 -84.03 8.29
CA LYS A 4 -28.96 -83.37 6.99
C LYS A 4 -28.86 -81.84 7.06
N LYS A 5 -29.44 -81.17 8.07
CA LYS A 5 -29.36 -79.70 8.21
C LYS A 5 -27.99 -79.22 8.74
N SER A 6 -27.33 -80.02 9.58
CA SER A 6 -26.03 -79.66 10.13
C SER A 6 -24.90 -79.72 9.09
N GLN A 7 -24.94 -80.69 8.17
CA GLN A 7 -23.92 -80.78 7.11
C GLN A 7 -24.04 -79.68 6.05
N VAL A 8 -25.25 -79.21 5.74
CA VAL A 8 -25.45 -78.11 4.78
C VAL A 8 -24.95 -76.77 5.34
N LEU A 9 -25.11 -76.54 6.66
CA LEU A 9 -24.61 -75.33 7.30
C LEU A 9 -23.07 -75.31 7.30
N ILE A 10 -22.43 -76.43 7.63
CA ILE A 10 -20.96 -76.54 7.67
C ILE A 10 -20.36 -76.34 6.27
N ILE A 11 -20.97 -76.89 5.23
CA ILE A 11 -20.50 -76.73 3.84
C ILE A 11 -20.71 -75.29 3.35
N ALA A 12 -21.85 -74.65 3.70
CA ALA A 12 -22.09 -73.25 3.33
C ALA A 12 -21.13 -72.28 4.05
N THR A 13 -20.80 -72.52 5.32
CA THR A 13 -19.81 -71.70 6.05
C THR A 13 -18.40 -71.90 5.49
N LEU A 14 -18.01 -73.12 5.12
CA LEU A 14 -16.73 -73.39 4.45
C LEU A 14 -16.64 -72.73 3.07
N LEU A 15 -17.74 -72.66 2.31
CA LEU A 15 -17.75 -71.99 1.01
C LEU A 15 -17.62 -70.47 1.13
N ILE A 16 -18.25 -69.86 2.15
CA ILE A 16 -18.14 -68.40 2.40
C ILE A 16 -16.73 -68.03 2.90
N ILE A 17 -16.08 -68.90 3.69
CA ILE A 17 -14.68 -68.71 4.09
C ILE A 17 -13.75 -68.90 2.89
N ALA A 18 -14.04 -69.85 1.99
CA ALA A 18 -13.25 -70.08 0.79
C ALA A 18 -13.38 -68.93 -0.22
N THR A 19 -14.53 -68.29 -0.38
CA THR A 19 -14.71 -67.18 -1.34
C THR A 19 -14.14 -65.84 -0.86
N VAL A 20 -14.03 -65.62 0.46
CA VAL A 20 -13.35 -64.43 1.01
C VAL A 20 -11.82 -64.51 0.84
N ILE A 21 -11.26 -65.70 0.63
CA ILE A 21 -9.81 -65.91 0.50
C ILE A 21 -9.32 -65.83 -0.97
N VAL A 22 -10.21 -65.88 -1.96
CA VAL A 22 -9.86 -65.76 -3.39
C VAL A 22 -10.22 -64.38 -3.92
N MET A 23 -9.72 -63.33 -3.29
CA MET A 23 -9.47 -62.09 -4.01
C MET A 23 -8.09 -62.26 -4.68
N PRO A 24 -7.93 -61.92 -5.98
CA PRO A 24 -6.61 -61.91 -6.59
C PRO A 24 -5.71 -61.01 -5.75
N ALA A 25 -4.67 -61.62 -5.18
CA ALA A 25 -3.61 -60.93 -4.48
C ALA A 25 -2.90 -60.03 -5.49
N GLU A 26 -3.33 -58.78 -5.59
CA GLU A 26 -2.39 -57.72 -5.91
C GLU A 26 -1.30 -57.80 -4.85
N ALA A 27 -0.07 -58.08 -5.29
CA ALA A 27 1.06 -58.48 -4.46
C ALA A 27 1.42 -57.50 -3.32
N GLY A 28 0.76 -56.35 -3.20
CA GLY A 28 0.95 -55.39 -2.13
C GLY A 28 0.38 -55.80 -0.76
N ILE A 29 -0.82 -56.40 -0.69
CA ILE A 29 -1.51 -56.54 0.61
C ILE A 29 -0.94 -57.68 1.47
N GLN A 30 -0.62 -58.84 0.87
CA GLN A 30 -0.07 -59.95 1.65
C GLN A 30 1.39 -59.71 2.09
N GLU A 31 2.18 -58.99 1.29
CA GLU A 31 3.54 -58.61 1.68
C GLU A 31 3.52 -57.51 2.75
N PHE A 32 2.58 -56.56 2.65
CA PHE A 32 2.31 -55.58 3.68
C PHE A 32 1.90 -56.23 5.01
N LEU A 33 0.97 -57.19 5.00
CA LEU A 33 0.53 -57.92 6.20
C LEU A 33 1.63 -58.82 6.79
N LYS A 34 2.53 -59.39 5.97
CA LYS A 34 3.71 -60.13 6.45
C LYS A 34 4.81 -59.21 7.00
N LYS A 35 4.98 -57.99 6.48
CA LYS A 35 5.87 -56.98 7.08
C LYS A 35 5.29 -56.35 8.35
N LEU A 36 3.96 -56.30 8.46
CA LEU A 36 3.18 -55.94 9.65
C LEU A 36 2.84 -57.15 10.53
N THR A 37 3.67 -58.19 10.55
CA THR A 37 3.42 -59.28 11.50
C THR A 37 3.68 -58.74 12.91
N ILE A 38 2.62 -58.33 13.61
CA ILE A 38 2.63 -58.06 15.04
C ILE A 38 2.84 -59.41 15.72
N THR A 39 4.10 -59.84 15.82
CA THR A 39 4.47 -61.09 16.48
C THR A 39 4.53 -60.86 17.99
N GLY A 40 3.37 -60.89 18.64
CA GLY A 40 3.26 -60.81 20.10
C GLY A 40 2.01 -61.53 20.58
N ARG A 41 2.17 -62.61 21.33
CA ARG A 41 1.05 -63.25 22.05
C ARG A 41 0.82 -62.43 23.31
N ALA A 42 -0.29 -61.70 23.38
CA ALA A 42 -0.62 -60.87 24.54
C ALA A 42 -0.59 -61.72 25.82
N THR A 43 0.36 -61.42 26.71
CA THR A 43 0.18 -61.66 28.15
C THR A 43 -0.80 -60.60 28.68
N THR A 44 -1.26 -60.70 29.93
CA THR A 44 -2.34 -59.89 30.56
C THR A 44 -2.09 -58.38 30.66
N SER A 45 -1.22 -57.80 29.83
CA SER A 45 -0.84 -56.40 29.83
C SER A 45 -1.22 -55.75 28.50
N ASN A 46 -1.69 -54.50 28.57
CA ASN A 46 -2.06 -53.72 27.39
C ASN A 46 -0.82 -53.42 26.53
N VAL A 47 -0.89 -53.70 25.23
CA VAL A 47 0.12 -53.30 24.24
C VAL A 47 -0.34 -52.02 23.55
N GLN A 48 0.45 -50.96 23.65
CA GLN A 48 0.23 -49.70 22.93
C GLN A 48 0.99 -49.73 21.60
N ILE A 49 0.27 -49.62 20.49
CA ILE A 49 0.85 -49.46 19.15
C ILE A 49 0.78 -47.98 18.79
N ASN A 50 1.94 -47.34 18.64
CA ASN A 50 2.02 -45.96 18.15
C ASN A 50 2.32 -45.98 16.65
N ILE A 51 1.30 -45.70 15.83
CA ILE A 51 1.47 -45.49 14.38
C ILE A 51 1.69 -43.99 14.18
N SER A 52 2.84 -43.61 13.59
CA SER A 52 3.04 -42.25 13.08
C SER A 52 2.84 -42.26 11.57
N LEU A 53 1.89 -41.47 11.10
CA LEU A 53 1.82 -41.11 9.69
C LEU A 53 2.73 -39.88 9.52
N GLY A 54 3.59 -39.88 8.51
CA GLY A 54 4.41 -38.71 8.20
C GLY A 54 3.51 -37.52 7.85
N ASN A 55 3.94 -36.31 8.22
CA ASN A 55 3.29 -35.07 7.80
C ASN A 55 3.98 -34.51 6.57
N SER A 56 3.21 -34.27 5.52
CA SER A 56 3.65 -33.62 4.29
C SER A 56 3.60 -32.11 4.47
N VAL A 57 4.67 -31.41 4.08
CA VAL A 57 4.69 -29.95 4.14
C VAL A 57 3.76 -29.39 3.04
N PRO A 58 2.89 -28.41 3.33
CA PRO A 58 2.08 -27.78 2.30
C PRO A 58 2.95 -27.05 1.26
N ASN A 59 2.40 -26.85 0.07
CA ASN A 59 3.05 -26.14 -1.02
C ASN A 59 2.12 -25.07 -1.60
N ILE A 60 2.59 -23.83 -1.71
CA ILE A 60 1.83 -22.75 -2.38
C ILE A 60 2.13 -22.82 -3.88
N THR A 61 1.22 -23.42 -4.62
CA THR A 61 1.38 -23.77 -6.04
C THR A 61 1.12 -22.60 -6.98
N TYR A 62 0.35 -21.61 -6.56
CA TYR A 62 -0.01 -20.47 -7.39
C TYR A 62 -0.21 -19.22 -6.54
N VAL A 63 0.23 -18.08 -7.08
CA VAL A 63 -0.08 -16.73 -6.61
C VAL A 63 -0.55 -15.94 -7.81
N SER A 64 -1.72 -15.32 -7.73
CA SER A 64 -2.31 -14.62 -8.86
C SER A 64 -1.47 -13.43 -9.31
N VAL A 65 -1.37 -13.25 -10.63
CA VAL A 65 -0.75 -12.06 -11.21
C VAL A 65 -1.59 -10.84 -10.85
N ILE A 66 -0.94 -9.82 -10.29
CA ILE A 66 -1.56 -8.51 -10.04
C ILE A 66 -1.09 -7.57 -11.15
N ALA A 67 -2.05 -6.92 -11.83
CA ALA A 67 -1.73 -5.88 -12.81
C ALA A 67 -0.99 -4.70 -12.14
N ALA A 68 -0.36 -3.84 -12.94
CA ALA A 68 0.24 -2.62 -12.41
C ALA A 68 -0.79 -1.81 -11.59
N GLN A 69 -0.36 -1.33 -10.43
CA GLN A 69 -1.17 -0.56 -9.50
C GLN A 69 -0.73 0.89 -9.49
N ASP A 70 -1.63 1.79 -9.13
CA ASP A 70 -1.37 3.17 -8.74
C ASP A 70 -1.79 3.36 -7.27
N VAL A 71 -1.49 4.52 -6.69
CA VAL A 71 -1.98 4.89 -5.37
C VAL A 71 -3.21 5.80 -5.45
N THR A 72 -4.04 5.78 -4.41
CA THR A 72 -5.12 6.75 -4.20
C THR A 72 -4.58 7.94 -3.40
N GLU A 73 -4.83 9.16 -3.86
CA GLU A 73 -4.36 10.38 -3.19
C GLU A 73 -4.79 10.45 -1.72
N GLU A 74 -3.86 10.80 -0.83
CA GLU A 74 -4.07 10.89 0.64
C GLU A 74 -4.73 9.67 1.28
N GLY A 75 -4.69 8.52 0.60
CA GLY A 75 -5.47 7.35 0.95
C GLY A 75 -4.66 6.06 1.02
N VAL A 76 -5.41 4.99 1.17
CA VAL A 76 -4.93 3.61 1.07
C VAL A 76 -5.72 2.92 -0.02
N LYS A 77 -5.02 2.39 -1.02
CA LYS A 77 -5.63 1.56 -2.06
C LYS A 77 -5.58 0.08 -1.64
N PRO A 78 -6.72 -0.58 -1.41
CA PRO A 78 -6.74 -2.02 -1.15
C PRO A 78 -6.44 -2.78 -2.45
N VAL A 79 -5.46 -3.67 -2.42
CA VAL A 79 -5.14 -4.57 -3.53
C VAL A 79 -5.50 -5.98 -3.13
N ILE A 80 -6.40 -6.59 -3.91
CA ILE A 80 -6.87 -7.97 -3.70
C ILE A 80 -6.10 -8.91 -4.62
N PHE A 81 -5.68 -10.04 -4.10
CA PHE A 81 -5.08 -11.12 -4.87
C PHE A 81 -5.36 -12.47 -4.21
N TYR A 82 -5.05 -13.54 -4.94
CA TYR A 82 -5.35 -14.90 -4.55
C TYR A 82 -4.10 -15.77 -4.56
N PHE A 83 -4.10 -16.81 -3.74
CA PHE A 83 -3.11 -17.88 -3.83
C PHE A 83 -3.73 -19.23 -3.48
N THR A 84 -3.14 -20.31 -3.98
CA THR A 84 -3.59 -21.67 -3.66
C THR A 84 -2.49 -22.43 -2.93
N ALA A 85 -2.88 -23.19 -1.91
CA ALA A 85 -1.99 -24.08 -1.19
C ALA A 85 -2.48 -25.52 -1.34
N ASN A 86 -1.56 -26.44 -1.62
CA ASN A 86 -1.79 -27.87 -1.79
C ASN A 86 -1.05 -28.65 -0.70
N ASP A 87 -1.68 -29.65 -0.14
CA ASP A 87 -1.09 -30.57 0.83
C ASP A 87 -1.39 -32.02 0.41
N SER A 88 -0.37 -32.87 0.32
CA SER A 88 -0.54 -34.25 -0.12
C SER A 88 -1.36 -35.11 0.86
N ASP A 89 -1.46 -34.70 2.12
CA ASP A 89 -2.23 -35.37 3.18
C ASP A 89 -3.71 -34.94 3.20
N GLY A 90 -4.07 -33.93 2.38
CA GLY A 90 -5.44 -33.44 2.21
C GLY A 90 -5.58 -31.98 2.63
N TYR A 91 -6.57 -31.28 2.05
CA TYR A 91 -6.73 -29.84 2.28
C TYR A 91 -7.05 -29.51 3.75
N GLN A 92 -7.65 -30.45 4.49
CA GLN A 92 -7.95 -30.29 5.92
C GLN A 92 -6.69 -30.22 6.79
N ASN A 93 -5.54 -30.67 6.26
CA ASN A 93 -4.26 -30.55 6.94
C ASN A 93 -3.73 -29.10 6.89
N ILE A 94 -4.21 -28.27 5.97
CA ILE A 94 -3.80 -26.86 5.84
C ILE A 94 -4.54 -26.02 6.90
N ASP A 95 -3.80 -25.37 7.80
CA ASP A 95 -4.38 -24.44 8.77
C ASP A 95 -4.68 -23.09 8.10
N ALA A 96 -5.91 -22.93 7.64
CA ALA A 96 -6.38 -21.71 6.99
C ALA A 96 -6.25 -20.44 7.85
N THR A 97 -6.15 -20.56 9.18
CA THR A 97 -6.02 -19.40 10.08
C THR A 97 -4.62 -18.81 10.09
N THR A 98 -3.61 -19.57 9.64
CA THR A 98 -2.22 -19.13 9.54
C THR A 98 -1.90 -18.44 8.23
N ALA A 99 -2.86 -18.44 7.28
CA ALA A 99 -2.71 -17.86 5.97
C ALA A 99 -2.48 -16.35 6.06
N LYS A 100 -1.31 -15.91 5.59
CA LYS A 100 -0.92 -14.50 5.58
C LYS A 100 -0.11 -14.18 4.36
N ALA A 101 -0.03 -12.90 4.04
CA ALA A 101 0.80 -12.45 2.94
C ALA A 101 1.40 -11.07 3.18
N ASN A 102 2.38 -10.73 2.37
CA ASN A 102 2.94 -9.39 2.36
C ASN A 102 3.36 -8.93 0.97
N PHE A 103 3.35 -7.61 0.80
CA PHE A 103 4.06 -6.93 -0.28
C PHE A 103 5.35 -6.36 0.28
N THR A 104 6.46 -6.60 -0.42
CA THR A 104 7.78 -6.09 -0.06
C THR A 104 8.38 -5.30 -1.21
N TYR A 105 8.67 -4.03 -0.96
CA TYR A 105 9.52 -3.21 -1.81
C TYR A 105 10.92 -3.15 -1.21
N ARG A 106 11.93 -3.35 -2.05
CA ARG A 106 13.33 -3.19 -1.66
C ARG A 106 14.12 -2.54 -2.79
N ASN A 107 14.87 -1.51 -2.44
CA ASN A 107 15.96 -0.98 -3.26
C ASN A 107 17.24 -0.90 -2.40
N ALA A 108 18.26 -0.17 -2.87
CA ALA A 108 19.54 -0.06 -2.17
C ALA A 108 19.45 0.60 -0.77
N SER A 109 18.46 1.48 -0.54
CA SER A 109 18.36 2.32 0.67
C SER A 109 17.12 2.06 1.52
N THR A 110 16.13 1.33 0.99
CA THR A 110 14.78 1.29 1.55
C THR A 110 14.21 -0.11 1.48
N LEU A 111 13.62 -0.56 2.59
CA LEU A 111 12.83 -1.78 2.70
C LEU A 111 11.47 -1.41 3.28
N ILE A 112 10.41 -1.58 2.49
CA ILE A 112 9.03 -1.35 2.92
C ILE A 112 8.30 -2.69 2.87
N LYS A 113 7.56 -3.00 3.93
CA LYS A 113 6.73 -4.20 4.03
C LYS A 113 5.31 -3.82 4.41
N ARG A 114 4.34 -4.27 3.62
CA ARG A 114 2.90 -4.19 3.92
C ARG A 114 2.38 -5.59 4.16
N THR A 115 1.82 -5.88 5.32
CA THR A 115 1.35 -7.22 5.70
C THR A 115 -0.17 -7.28 5.69
N ASN A 116 -0.71 -8.46 5.41
CA ASN A 116 -2.04 -8.88 5.82
C ASN A 116 -1.88 -10.21 6.55
N ASP A 117 -2.16 -10.20 7.85
CA ASP A 117 -2.05 -11.36 8.73
C ASP A 117 -3.35 -12.19 8.79
N THR A 118 -4.31 -11.91 7.91
CA THR A 118 -5.67 -12.50 7.88
C THR A 118 -6.15 -12.76 6.45
N CYS A 119 -5.40 -13.55 5.66
CA CYS A 119 -5.93 -14.02 4.39
C CYS A 119 -7.10 -14.98 4.64
N LYS A 120 -8.18 -14.83 3.87
CA LYS A 120 -9.41 -15.62 4.06
C LYS A 120 -9.42 -16.81 3.11
N SER A 121 -9.68 -18.01 3.63
CA SER A 121 -9.98 -19.16 2.80
C SER A 121 -11.28 -18.93 2.03
N LEU A 122 -11.26 -19.24 0.73
CA LEU A 122 -12.41 -19.23 -0.16
C LEU A 122 -13.03 -20.62 -0.35
N GLY A 123 -12.51 -21.62 0.36
CA GLY A 123 -12.87 -23.03 0.20
C GLY A 123 -11.83 -23.84 -0.56
N ASN A 124 -12.07 -25.15 -0.62
CA ASN A 124 -11.21 -26.08 -1.32
C ASN A 124 -11.54 -26.12 -2.82
N ILE A 125 -10.50 -26.29 -3.64
CA ILE A 125 -10.63 -26.50 -5.09
C ILE A 125 -10.80 -27.99 -5.39
N ASP A 126 -10.07 -28.83 -4.66
CA ASP A 126 -10.07 -30.28 -4.76
C ASP A 126 -9.85 -30.92 -3.38
N ALA A 127 -9.51 -32.20 -3.31
CA ALA A 127 -9.29 -32.93 -2.06
C ALA A 127 -8.01 -32.51 -1.28
N LYS A 128 -7.11 -31.77 -1.91
CA LYS A 128 -5.76 -31.42 -1.43
C LYS A 128 -5.46 -29.93 -1.43
N THR A 129 -6.25 -29.14 -2.16
CA THR A 129 -5.96 -27.73 -2.43
C THR A 129 -6.97 -26.78 -1.79
N LEU A 130 -6.49 -25.80 -1.02
CA LEU A 130 -7.26 -24.64 -0.55
C LEU A 130 -6.95 -23.38 -1.38
N ASN A 131 -7.97 -22.54 -1.58
CA ASN A 131 -7.82 -21.23 -2.19
C ASN A 131 -7.95 -20.12 -1.13
N PHE A 132 -7.13 -19.08 -1.23
CA PHE A 132 -7.10 -17.96 -0.31
C PHE A 132 -7.24 -16.63 -1.04
N SER A 133 -7.95 -15.69 -0.41
CA SER A 133 -8.03 -14.29 -0.80
C SER A 133 -7.31 -13.42 0.22
N CYS A 134 -6.43 -12.54 -0.24
CA CYS A 134 -5.73 -11.57 0.60
C CYS A 134 -6.01 -10.16 0.09
N THR A 135 -6.09 -9.20 1.02
CA THR A 135 -6.20 -7.77 0.71
C THR A 135 -5.12 -7.00 1.43
N ILE A 136 -4.18 -6.38 0.72
CA ILE A 136 -3.11 -5.56 1.32
C ILE A 136 -3.29 -4.11 0.86
N GLY A 137 -3.25 -3.17 1.80
CA GLY A 137 -3.34 -1.74 1.50
C GLY A 137 -2.00 -1.16 1.07
N LEU A 138 -2.00 -0.43 -0.04
CA LEU A 138 -0.91 0.43 -0.49
C LEU A 138 -1.21 1.88 -0.10
N TRP A 139 -0.29 2.52 0.62
CA TRP A 139 -0.44 3.90 1.04
C TRP A 139 -0.04 4.86 -0.08
N TYR A 140 -0.62 6.05 -0.11
CA TYR A 140 -0.29 7.06 -1.11
C TYR A 140 1.19 7.46 -1.15
N PHE A 141 1.95 7.20 -0.09
CA PHE A 141 3.39 7.45 -0.01
C PHE A 141 4.26 6.19 -0.19
N ASP A 142 3.67 5.05 -0.56
CA ASP A 142 4.42 3.84 -0.88
C ASP A 142 5.22 4.02 -2.17
N THR A 143 6.52 3.70 -2.12
CA THR A 143 7.45 3.99 -3.21
C THR A 143 7.10 3.24 -4.49
N ALA A 144 7.11 3.95 -5.62
CA ALA A 144 6.91 3.37 -6.94
C ALA A 144 8.03 2.37 -7.31
N GLY A 145 7.70 1.33 -8.07
CA GLY A 145 8.63 0.30 -8.51
C GLY A 145 8.07 -1.12 -8.35
N VAL A 146 8.94 -2.12 -8.33
CA VAL A 146 8.54 -3.53 -8.25
C VAL A 146 8.35 -3.95 -6.79
N TRP A 147 7.17 -4.46 -6.48
CA TRP A 147 6.79 -5.01 -5.19
C TRP A 147 6.67 -6.53 -5.29
N ASN A 148 7.43 -7.25 -4.47
CA ASN A 148 7.37 -8.70 -4.38
C ASN A 148 6.20 -9.13 -3.51
N ILE A 149 5.48 -10.16 -3.96
CA ILE A 149 4.39 -10.78 -3.22
C ILE A 149 4.95 -12.01 -2.53
N THR A 150 4.66 -12.13 -1.23
CA THR A 150 5.00 -13.32 -0.46
C THR A 150 3.75 -13.86 0.20
N ALA A 151 3.33 -15.05 -0.22
CA ALA A 151 2.24 -15.80 0.39
C ALA A 151 2.81 -16.85 1.37
N TYR A 152 2.07 -17.12 2.45
CA TYR A 152 2.47 -18.03 3.52
C TYR A 152 1.25 -18.75 4.10
N VAL A 153 1.42 -20.03 4.44
CA VAL A 153 0.45 -20.82 5.20
C VAL A 153 1.20 -21.93 5.94
N GLU A 154 0.64 -22.42 7.04
CA GLU A 154 1.11 -23.59 7.79
C GLU A 154 0.09 -24.72 7.68
N ASP A 155 0.54 -25.95 7.88
CA ASP A 155 -0.35 -27.06 8.22
C ASP A 155 -0.67 -27.08 9.72
N VAL A 156 -1.62 -27.93 10.12
CA VAL A 156 -2.03 -28.11 11.53
C VAL A 156 -0.93 -28.71 12.41
N SER A 157 0.14 -29.25 11.81
CA SER A 157 1.34 -29.77 12.49
C SER A 157 2.44 -28.70 12.63
N GLY A 158 2.23 -27.50 12.09
CA GLY A 158 3.15 -26.36 12.11
C GLY A 158 4.24 -26.37 11.03
N ALA A 159 4.15 -27.25 10.02
CA ALA A 159 5.04 -27.20 8.87
C ALA A 159 4.62 -26.07 7.91
N LYS A 160 5.59 -25.43 7.27
CA LYS A 160 5.43 -24.08 6.70
C LYS A 160 5.64 -24.06 5.20
N ALA A 161 4.70 -23.48 4.48
CA ALA A 161 4.81 -23.20 3.05
C ALA A 161 5.01 -21.70 2.80
N GLN A 162 5.85 -21.36 1.82
CA GLN A 162 6.03 -19.98 1.39
C GLN A 162 6.29 -19.92 -0.11
N ASN A 163 5.66 -18.96 -0.79
CA ASN A 163 5.92 -18.65 -2.20
C ASN A 163 6.27 -17.17 -2.36
N ARG A 164 7.35 -16.88 -3.09
CA ARG A 164 7.90 -15.53 -3.35
C ARG A 164 8.11 -15.25 -4.84
N THR A 165 7.46 -16.00 -5.73
CA THR A 165 7.74 -15.94 -7.18
C THR A 165 6.95 -14.86 -7.92
N ALA A 166 5.95 -14.26 -7.28
CA ALA A 166 5.09 -13.25 -7.89
C ALA A 166 5.47 -11.83 -7.46
N SER A 167 5.23 -10.88 -8.35
CA SER A 167 5.49 -9.46 -8.13
C SER A 167 4.53 -8.61 -8.95
N PHE A 168 4.39 -7.34 -8.60
CA PHE A 168 3.68 -6.34 -9.40
C PHE A 168 4.43 -5.01 -9.40
N THR A 169 4.04 -4.11 -10.30
CA THR A 169 4.61 -2.76 -10.36
C THR A 169 3.63 -1.77 -9.73
N LEU A 170 4.12 -0.94 -8.81
CA LEU A 170 3.44 0.26 -8.34
C LEU A 170 3.93 1.44 -9.19
N SER A 171 3.04 2.02 -9.98
CA SER A 171 3.29 3.19 -10.80
C SER A 171 3.41 4.45 -9.93
N PRO A 172 4.16 5.46 -10.40
CA PRO A 172 4.17 6.77 -9.77
C PRO A 172 2.86 7.52 -10.03
N THR A 173 2.28 8.08 -8.98
CA THR A 173 1.15 9.01 -9.02
C THR A 173 1.68 10.41 -8.69
N LYS A 174 1.67 11.28 -9.70
CA LYS A 174 2.01 12.71 -9.57
C LYS A 174 0.77 13.46 -9.05
N ALA A 175 0.75 13.80 -7.77
CA ALA A 175 -0.37 14.54 -7.17
C ALA A 175 0.09 15.38 -5.98
N PHE A 176 -0.52 16.54 -5.81
CA PHE A 176 -0.30 17.41 -4.65
C PHE A 176 -1.53 18.29 -4.40
N LYS A 177 -1.66 18.77 -3.17
CA LYS A 177 -2.65 19.78 -2.77
C LYS A 177 -1.94 21.02 -2.27
N SER A 178 -2.40 22.20 -2.68
CA SER A 178 -1.89 23.49 -2.20
C SER A 178 -2.94 24.18 -1.32
N GLY A 179 -2.50 24.83 -0.24
CA GLY A 179 -3.37 25.64 0.61
C GLY A 179 -2.58 26.59 1.51
N PRO A 180 -3.15 27.73 1.95
CA PRO A 180 -4.51 28.19 1.66
C PRO A 180 -4.68 28.70 0.21
N GLY A 181 -5.91 28.59 -0.32
CA GLY A 181 -6.22 29.01 -1.71
C GLY A 181 -6.40 30.52 -1.90
N ASN A 182 -6.47 31.28 -0.80
CA ASN A 182 -6.50 32.74 -0.79
C ASN A 182 -5.24 33.28 -0.10
N LEU A 183 -4.84 34.49 -0.45
CA LEU A 183 -3.74 35.22 0.20
C LEU A 183 -4.28 36.57 0.62
N THR A 184 -4.04 36.96 1.87
CA THR A 184 -4.57 38.19 2.42
C THR A 184 -3.46 39.07 2.98
N PHE A 185 -3.40 40.31 2.48
CA PHE A 185 -2.56 41.36 3.04
C PHE A 185 -3.47 42.39 3.72
N THR A 186 -3.44 42.42 5.05
CA THR A 186 -4.27 43.34 5.84
C THR A 186 -3.61 44.70 5.97
N GLY A 187 -4.26 45.77 5.50
CA GLY A 187 -3.84 47.14 5.77
C GLY A 187 -2.55 47.56 5.05
N VAL A 188 -2.45 47.27 3.75
CA VAL A 188 -1.31 47.72 2.94
C VAL A 188 -1.50 49.20 2.60
N GLY A 189 -0.72 50.05 3.27
CA GLY A 189 -0.63 51.48 2.97
C GLY A 189 0.31 51.81 1.80
N PRO A 190 0.19 53.02 1.24
CA PRO A 190 1.13 53.50 0.23
C PRO A 190 2.57 53.56 0.75
N GLY A 191 3.52 53.09 -0.07
CA GLY A 191 4.95 53.10 0.24
C GLY A 191 5.41 51.99 1.18
N THR A 192 4.51 51.15 1.69
CA THR A 192 4.88 50.01 2.54
C THR A 192 5.79 49.05 1.78
N THR A 193 6.86 48.57 2.42
CA THR A 193 7.80 47.61 1.83
C THR A 193 7.87 46.33 2.65
N ASN A 194 8.37 45.26 2.04
CA ASN A 194 8.71 43.99 2.68
C ASN A 194 7.62 43.45 3.63
N THR A 195 6.39 43.39 3.14
CA THR A 195 5.24 42.91 3.92
C THR A 195 4.89 41.49 3.54
N THR A 196 4.69 40.62 4.53
CA THR A 196 4.24 39.23 4.33
C THR A 196 2.73 39.11 4.54
N PRO A 197 2.03 38.19 3.85
CA PRO A 197 0.62 37.97 4.09
C PRO A 197 0.40 37.32 5.47
N THR A 198 -0.81 37.46 6.01
CA THR A 198 -1.15 36.90 7.34
C THR A 198 -1.31 35.39 7.33
N ASN A 199 -1.63 34.81 6.16
CA ASN A 199 -1.80 33.38 5.94
C ASN A 199 -0.64 32.79 5.13
N ASN A 200 0.58 33.00 5.63
CA ASN A 200 1.86 32.52 5.09
C ASN A 200 2.40 31.39 6.01
N PRO A 201 2.92 30.27 5.48
CA PRO A 201 3.20 29.96 4.08
C PRO A 201 2.00 29.46 3.26
N LEU A 202 2.08 29.63 1.94
CA LEU A 202 1.37 28.78 0.99
C LEU A 202 2.01 27.39 1.03
N THR A 203 1.30 26.46 1.65
CA THR A 203 1.76 25.10 1.89
C THR A 203 1.35 24.20 0.74
N ILE A 204 2.29 23.40 0.22
CA ILE A 204 2.02 22.35 -0.75
C ILE A 204 2.31 20.99 -0.12
N ASN A 205 1.35 20.08 -0.22
CA ASN A 205 1.40 18.72 0.32
C ASN A 205 1.44 17.73 -0.83
N ASN A 206 2.43 16.83 -0.84
CA ASN A 206 2.47 15.72 -1.78
C ASN A 206 1.42 14.69 -1.39
N THR A 207 0.43 14.49 -2.26
CA THR A 207 -0.67 13.56 -2.02
C THR A 207 -0.50 12.26 -2.79
N GLY A 208 0.59 12.11 -3.54
CA GLY A 208 0.98 10.88 -4.23
C GLY A 208 2.32 10.32 -3.77
N ASN A 209 2.88 9.39 -4.56
CA ASN A 209 4.14 8.70 -4.28
C ASN A 209 5.28 9.12 -5.25
N PHE A 210 5.16 10.30 -5.85
CA PHE A 210 6.17 10.85 -6.75
C PHE A 210 6.85 12.07 -6.14
N ALA A 211 8.18 12.05 -6.05
CA ALA A 211 8.93 13.20 -5.55
C ALA A 211 9.11 14.24 -6.66
N PHE A 212 8.73 15.49 -6.38
CA PHE A 212 9.04 16.61 -7.26
C PHE A 212 10.39 17.19 -6.85
N GLY A 213 11.38 17.06 -7.73
CA GLY A 213 12.72 17.57 -7.50
C GLY A 213 12.83 19.10 -7.56
N ILE A 214 14.06 19.57 -7.40
CA ILE A 214 14.41 20.99 -7.45
C ILE A 214 13.92 21.61 -8.77
N ASN A 215 13.33 22.82 -8.67
CA ASN A 215 12.83 23.62 -9.79
C ASN A 215 11.63 23.04 -10.55
N ASN A 216 10.99 21.99 -10.03
CA ASN A 216 9.78 21.44 -10.63
C ASN A 216 8.50 22.12 -10.13
N ILE A 217 8.56 23.00 -9.13
CA ILE A 217 7.41 23.73 -8.59
C ILE A 217 7.41 25.13 -9.19
N SER A 218 6.26 25.55 -9.72
CA SER A 218 6.09 26.87 -10.31
C SER A 218 4.78 27.50 -9.88
N VAL A 219 4.77 28.82 -9.72
CA VAL A 219 3.58 29.58 -9.32
C VAL A 219 3.23 30.60 -10.38
N ASN A 220 1.95 30.65 -10.76
CA ASN A 220 1.39 31.70 -11.57
C ASN A 220 0.52 32.60 -10.69
N ALA A 221 0.92 33.86 -10.59
CA ALA A 221 0.27 34.85 -9.75
C ALA A 221 -0.75 35.67 -10.55
N THR A 222 -1.73 36.17 -9.82
CA THR A 222 -2.68 37.19 -10.28
C THR A 222 -2.46 38.46 -9.47
N ASP A 223 -2.92 39.60 -9.98
CA ASP A 223 -2.85 40.83 -9.20
C ASP A 223 -3.84 40.75 -8.03
N LEU A 224 -3.48 41.34 -6.89
CA LEU A 224 -4.37 41.45 -5.74
C LEU A 224 -5.13 42.77 -5.82
N VAL A 225 -6.45 42.72 -5.78
CA VAL A 225 -7.32 43.89 -5.92
C VAL A 225 -7.78 44.36 -4.54
N GLY A 226 -7.96 45.67 -4.38
CA GLY A 226 -8.48 46.25 -3.15
C GLY A 226 -9.87 45.71 -2.80
N GLU A 227 -10.07 45.35 -1.53
CA GLU A 227 -11.36 44.82 -1.06
C GLU A 227 -12.41 45.92 -0.83
N THR A 228 -11.96 47.14 -0.53
CA THR A 228 -12.85 48.30 -0.32
C THR A 228 -13.04 49.09 -1.62
N ASP A 229 -11.95 49.37 -2.33
CA ASP A 229 -11.93 50.05 -3.62
C ASP A 229 -11.13 49.23 -4.63
N SER A 230 -11.84 48.58 -5.56
CA SER A 230 -11.27 47.72 -6.59
C SER A 230 -10.57 48.48 -7.73
N GLY A 231 -10.61 49.81 -7.72
CA GLY A 231 -9.80 50.64 -8.62
C GLY A 231 -8.29 50.59 -8.32
N TYR A 232 -7.90 50.10 -7.14
CA TYR A 232 -6.49 49.94 -6.75
C TYR A 232 -6.09 48.46 -6.73
N ALA A 233 -4.86 48.17 -7.16
CA ALA A 233 -4.34 46.82 -7.19
C ALA A 233 -2.84 46.75 -6.87
N LEU A 234 -2.44 45.66 -6.23
CA LEU A 234 -1.05 45.24 -6.11
C LEU A 234 -0.72 44.29 -7.26
N TYR A 235 0.13 44.73 -8.17
CA TYR A 235 0.53 43.93 -9.33
C TYR A 235 1.41 42.75 -8.95
N ALA A 236 1.24 41.60 -9.62
CA ALA A 236 1.99 40.37 -9.37
C ALA A 236 3.52 40.56 -9.32
N ARG A 237 4.06 41.48 -10.13
CA ARG A 237 5.50 41.80 -10.18
C ARG A 237 6.06 42.44 -8.90
N ASN A 238 5.21 42.93 -8.01
CA ASN A 238 5.63 43.49 -6.73
C ASN A 238 5.83 42.41 -5.65
N PHE A 239 5.50 41.15 -5.97
CA PHE A 239 5.64 40.03 -5.06
C PHE A 239 6.87 39.18 -5.39
N THR A 240 7.49 38.67 -4.34
CA THR A 240 8.47 37.59 -4.39
C THR A 240 7.95 36.41 -3.59
N ILE A 241 8.41 35.22 -3.97
CA ILE A 241 8.09 33.97 -3.28
C ILE A 241 9.35 33.13 -3.15
N GLY A 242 9.55 32.46 -2.02
CA GLY A 242 10.70 31.60 -1.80
C GLY A 242 10.40 30.49 -0.80
N ILE A 243 11.42 29.72 -0.44
CA ILE A 243 11.31 28.57 0.48
C ILE A 243 11.92 28.86 1.86
N THR A 244 12.20 30.12 2.15
CA THR A 244 12.79 30.52 3.43
C THR A 244 12.19 31.84 3.89
N GLN A 245 11.77 31.88 5.16
CA GLN A 245 11.20 33.05 5.80
C GLN A 245 12.19 33.74 6.75
N GLY A 246 11.99 35.03 6.99
CA GLY A 246 12.64 35.81 8.04
C GLY A 246 14.02 36.33 7.66
N GLY A 247 14.73 36.87 8.65
CA GLY A 247 16.03 37.55 8.46
C GLY A 247 15.92 39.07 8.47
N SER A 248 17.07 39.74 8.28
CA SER A 248 17.16 41.20 8.13
C SER A 248 18.15 41.53 7.00
N PRO A 249 17.65 41.87 5.78
CA PRO A 249 16.24 41.95 5.38
C PRO A 249 15.56 40.58 5.30
N LEU A 250 14.22 40.57 5.23
CA LEU A 250 13.40 39.37 5.06
C LEU A 250 13.80 38.62 3.78
N LYS A 251 14.16 37.33 3.91
CA LYS A 251 14.68 36.50 2.81
C LYS A 251 13.65 36.25 1.72
N GLU A 252 12.38 36.10 2.09
CA GLU A 252 11.26 35.94 1.17
C GLU A 252 11.02 37.21 0.32
N CYS A 253 11.55 38.37 0.75
CA CYS A 253 11.40 39.67 0.10
C CYS A 253 12.55 40.01 -0.86
N GLY A 254 13.00 39.06 -1.68
CA GLY A 254 14.10 39.27 -2.65
C GLY A 254 15.46 38.72 -2.21
N GLY A 255 15.52 37.89 -1.17
CA GLY A 255 16.72 37.18 -0.75
C GLY A 255 17.04 35.91 -1.56
N VAL A 256 18.02 35.14 -1.10
CA VAL A 256 18.42 33.86 -1.72
C VAL A 256 17.23 32.90 -1.78
N ASN A 257 17.06 32.18 -2.90
CA ASN A 257 15.93 31.28 -3.18
C ASN A 257 14.56 31.97 -3.24
N SER A 258 14.51 33.29 -3.38
CA SER A 258 13.29 34.00 -3.75
C SER A 258 13.23 34.23 -5.25
N SER A 259 12.02 34.18 -5.81
CA SER A 259 11.74 34.40 -7.22
C SER A 259 10.66 35.47 -7.33
N ARG A 260 10.87 36.46 -8.22
CA ARG A 260 9.87 37.50 -8.48
C ARG A 260 8.73 36.91 -9.30
N LEU A 261 7.51 37.11 -8.84
CA LEU A 261 6.33 36.58 -9.50
C LEU A 261 5.97 37.41 -10.74
N ILE A 262 5.27 36.76 -11.67
CA ILE A 262 4.76 37.37 -12.90
C ILE A 262 3.28 37.04 -13.03
N LYS A 263 2.55 37.97 -13.66
CA LYS A 263 1.15 37.78 -14.00
C LYS A 263 1.03 36.89 -15.24
N SER A 264 0.06 35.97 -15.24
CA SER A 264 -0.29 35.14 -16.40
C SER A 264 0.89 34.30 -16.92
N GLY A 265 1.79 33.89 -16.04
CA GLY A 265 2.94 33.07 -16.36
C GLY A 265 3.44 32.31 -15.13
N TYR A 266 3.94 31.10 -15.34
CA TYR A 266 4.50 30.28 -14.26
C TYR A 266 5.95 30.68 -14.01
N GLN A 267 6.23 31.12 -12.79
CA GLN A 267 7.57 31.35 -12.31
C GLN A 267 8.02 30.14 -11.48
N ASN A 268 9.14 29.52 -11.87
CA ASN A 268 9.75 28.44 -11.08
C ASN A 268 10.25 28.99 -9.74
N ILE A 269 10.01 28.22 -8.68
CA ILE A 269 10.48 28.52 -7.33
C ILE A 269 11.84 27.86 -7.14
N THR A 270 12.87 28.69 -7.06
CA THR A 270 14.26 28.24 -6.99
C THR A 270 14.47 27.35 -5.76
N ASN A 271 15.04 26.16 -5.97
CA ASN A 271 15.36 25.17 -4.92
C ASN A 271 14.15 24.57 -4.17
N ALA A 272 12.92 24.89 -4.55
CA ALA A 272 11.75 24.24 -3.96
C ALA A 272 11.71 22.76 -4.34
N THR A 273 11.41 21.91 -3.37
CA THR A 273 11.29 20.46 -3.55
C THR A 273 10.04 19.96 -2.86
N LEU A 274 9.37 18.95 -3.43
CA LEU A 274 8.22 18.34 -2.79
C LEU A 274 8.43 16.82 -2.74
N PRO A 275 9.11 16.30 -1.69
CA PRO A 275 9.27 14.86 -1.51
C PRO A 275 7.89 14.20 -1.32
N TYR A 276 7.79 12.89 -1.52
CA TYR A 276 6.63 12.12 -1.07
C TYR A 276 6.89 11.58 0.35
N GLY A 277 5.83 11.23 1.07
CA GLY A 277 5.94 10.77 2.46
C GLY A 277 4.62 10.84 3.20
N ASN A 278 4.64 10.44 4.47
CA ASN A 278 3.44 10.43 5.29
C ASN A 278 3.18 11.79 5.95
N LEU A 279 2.24 12.56 5.38
CA LEU A 279 1.80 13.86 5.89
C LEU A 279 1.33 13.82 7.36
N SER A 280 0.79 12.69 7.84
CA SER A 280 0.32 12.57 9.23
C SER A 280 1.45 12.61 10.26
N LEU A 281 2.71 12.45 9.85
CA LEU A 281 3.87 12.61 10.74
C LEU A 281 4.21 14.09 11.01
N GLY A 282 3.74 15.01 10.17
CA GLY A 282 4.05 16.44 10.27
C GLY A 282 5.53 16.75 10.03
N GLY A 283 5.97 17.91 10.52
CA GLY A 283 7.38 18.32 10.51
C GLY A 283 7.99 18.59 9.12
N GLY A 284 7.16 18.94 8.12
CA GLY A 284 7.62 19.17 6.74
C GLY A 284 7.80 17.90 5.91
N ILE A 285 7.44 16.72 6.44
CA ILE A 285 7.45 15.49 5.64
C ILE A 285 6.39 15.58 4.55
N ALA A 286 6.80 15.33 3.31
CA ALA A 286 5.95 15.41 2.13
C ALA A 286 5.31 16.78 1.91
N GLN A 287 5.92 17.83 2.45
CA GLN A 287 5.37 19.17 2.46
C GLN A 287 6.47 20.18 2.11
N GLU A 288 6.08 21.26 1.44
CA GLU A 288 6.95 22.40 1.17
C GLU A 288 6.20 23.70 1.45
N GLY A 289 6.90 24.65 2.07
CA GLY A 289 6.37 25.94 2.46
C GLY A 289 6.84 27.00 1.49
N LEU A 290 5.90 27.61 0.76
CA LEU A 290 6.18 28.75 -0.10
C LEU A 290 5.86 30.03 0.65
N TYR A 291 6.88 30.84 0.92
CA TYR A 291 6.81 32.08 1.67
C TYR A 291 6.73 33.27 0.75
N LEU A 292 5.68 34.06 0.89
CA LEU A 292 5.38 35.19 0.03
C LEU A 292 5.75 36.52 0.68
N CYS A 293 6.14 37.49 -0.14
CA CYS A 293 6.35 38.86 0.30
C CYS A 293 5.98 39.87 -0.77
N LEU A 294 5.30 40.94 -0.35
CA LEU A 294 5.16 42.19 -1.08
C LEU A 294 6.42 43.04 -0.86
N THR A 295 7.20 43.24 -1.91
CA THR A 295 8.45 44.02 -1.83
C THR A 295 8.19 45.53 -1.70
N LEU A 296 7.15 46.05 -2.38
CA LEU A 296 6.79 47.46 -2.39
C LEU A 296 5.31 47.63 -2.77
N ALA A 297 4.57 48.37 -1.95
CA ALA A 297 3.29 48.97 -2.25
C ALA A 297 3.54 50.36 -2.86
N GLY A 298 3.01 50.60 -4.05
CA GLY A 298 3.15 51.90 -4.72
C GLY A 298 2.56 53.05 -3.89
N SER A 299 3.13 54.25 -4.03
CA SER A 299 2.67 55.44 -3.31
C SER A 299 1.27 55.91 -3.74
N GLU A 300 0.81 55.44 -4.90
CA GLU A 300 -0.52 55.68 -5.47
C GLU A 300 -1.64 54.90 -4.79
N LEU A 301 -1.31 53.89 -3.97
CA LEU A 301 -2.31 53.04 -3.33
C LEU A 301 -2.94 53.72 -2.12
N ILE A 302 -4.14 53.27 -1.76
CA ILE A 302 -4.78 53.62 -0.49
C ILE A 302 -4.63 52.48 0.52
N SER A 303 -4.68 52.81 1.81
CA SER A 303 -4.66 51.83 2.88
C SER A 303 -5.94 51.01 2.88
N GLN A 304 -5.84 49.74 2.48
CA GLN A 304 -6.93 48.76 2.51
C GLN A 304 -6.38 47.33 2.52
N ALA A 305 -7.28 46.34 2.61
CA ALA A 305 -6.93 44.95 2.34
C ALA A 305 -6.85 44.71 0.83
N TYR A 306 -5.92 43.86 0.41
CA TYR A 306 -5.79 43.40 -0.97
C TYR A 306 -5.76 41.87 -0.98
N SER A 307 -6.58 41.26 -1.85
CA SER A 307 -6.69 39.80 -1.94
C SER A 307 -7.03 39.31 -3.34
N THR A 308 -6.95 37.98 -3.52
CA THR A 308 -7.37 37.29 -4.74
C THR A 308 -8.89 37.12 -4.85
N THR A 309 -9.63 37.38 -3.77
CA THR A 309 -11.06 37.02 -3.61
C THR A 309 -12.01 38.20 -3.45
N GLY A 310 -11.53 39.44 -3.59
CA GLY A 310 -12.39 40.64 -3.54
C GLY A 310 -13.49 40.64 -4.61
N PRO A 311 -14.44 41.59 -4.57
CA PRO A 311 -15.56 41.69 -5.52
C PRO A 311 -15.14 41.76 -7.00
N SER A 312 -13.90 42.14 -7.26
CA SER A 312 -13.26 42.17 -8.59
C SER A 312 -11.95 41.37 -8.62
N GLY A 313 -11.84 40.35 -7.75
CA GLY A 313 -10.66 39.50 -7.63
C GLY A 313 -10.33 38.80 -8.95
N GLN A 314 -9.03 38.68 -9.24
CA GLN A 314 -8.55 38.11 -10.50
C GLN A 314 -8.36 36.58 -10.44
N GLY A 315 -8.88 35.92 -9.40
CA GLY A 315 -8.75 34.49 -9.15
C GLY A 315 -7.54 34.13 -8.28
N ALA A 316 -7.58 32.93 -7.71
CA ALA A 316 -6.50 32.40 -6.87
C ALA A 316 -5.20 32.20 -7.66
N TRP A 317 -4.08 32.32 -6.97
CA TRP A 317 -2.79 31.93 -7.53
C TRP A 317 -2.78 30.42 -7.75
N THR A 318 -2.13 29.99 -8.82
CA THR A 318 -2.08 28.57 -9.19
C THR A 318 -0.66 28.05 -9.04
N VAL A 319 -0.54 26.90 -8.39
CA VAL A 319 0.71 26.15 -8.32
C VAL A 319 0.65 25.03 -9.33
N THR A 320 1.72 24.85 -10.08
CA THR A 320 1.86 23.69 -10.97
C THR A 320 3.17 22.99 -10.68
N THR A 321 3.25 21.76 -11.15
CA THR A 321 4.51 21.04 -11.23
C THR A 321 4.87 20.80 -12.68
N SER A 322 6.10 21.13 -13.06
CA SER A 322 6.64 20.73 -14.35
C SER A 322 7.35 19.39 -14.16
N VAL A 323 6.81 18.35 -14.76
CA VAL A 323 7.48 17.05 -14.82
C VAL A 323 7.24 16.48 -16.20
N ALA A 324 8.31 16.36 -16.98
CA ALA A 324 8.30 15.52 -18.18
C ALA A 324 7.89 14.07 -17.84
#